data_AF-A0A0F8X4J0-F1
#
_entry.id   AF-A0A0F8X4J0-F1
#
_cell.length_a   1.000
_cell.length_b   1.000
_cell.length_c   1.000
_cell.angle_alpha   90.00
_cell.angle_beta   90.00
_cell.angle_gamma   90.00
#
_symmetry.space_group_name_H-M   'P 1'
#
loop_
_entity.id
_entity.type
_entity.pdbx_description
1 polymer ?
#
loop_
_entity_poly.entity_id
_entity_poly.type
_entity_poly.pdbx_seq_one_letter_code
_entity_poly.pdbx_strand_id
1 'polypeptide(L)'
;MTYFAVYETSTGILRSLGTVLADPMPPQFTVIDIGTSPADNTMWDETTRTFIPRPPKVFVDRLEDLRNRPAFKQVWNTLNQNQRDAMRQALIWILGKARFRPEGQSEPIE
;
A
#
# COMPACT_ATOMS: atom_id res chain seq x y z
N MET A 1 -22.76 17.46 -5.51
CA MET A 1 -22.04 18.31 -4.53
C MET A 1 -20.58 18.31 -4.94
N THR A 2 -19.98 19.50 -5.08
CA THR A 2 -18.61 19.62 -5.56
C THR A 2 -17.60 19.33 -4.47
N TYR A 3 -16.60 18.52 -4.76
CA TYR A 3 -15.46 18.23 -3.89
C TYR A 3 -14.22 19.03 -4.29
N PHE A 4 -13.42 19.38 -3.29
CA PHE A 4 -12.18 20.10 -3.43
C PHE A 4 -11.04 19.30 -2.79
N ALA A 5 -9.88 19.30 -3.44
CA ALA A 5 -8.64 18.85 -2.86
C ALA A 5 -7.82 20.06 -2.40
N VAL A 6 -7.36 20.02 -1.15
CA VAL A 6 -6.49 21.03 -0.55
C VAL A 6 -5.13 20.42 -0.30
N TYR A 7 -4.11 20.95 -0.96
CA TYR A 7 -2.74 20.45 -0.84
C TYR A 7 -1.76 21.58 -0.56
N GLU A 8 -0.63 21.23 0.03
CA GLU A 8 0.46 22.17 0.28
C GLU A 8 1.13 22.56 -1.05
N THR A 9 1.18 23.85 -1.36
CA THR A 9 1.59 24.35 -2.67
C THR A 9 2.98 23.88 -3.05
N SER A 10 3.94 23.99 -2.13
CA SER A 10 5.36 23.68 -2.35
C SER A 10 5.63 22.18 -2.55
N THR A 11 5.01 21.32 -1.74
CA THR A 11 5.30 19.87 -1.72
C THR A 11 4.34 19.07 -2.58
N GLY A 12 3.08 19.50 -2.65
CA GLY A 12 2.01 18.72 -3.28
C GLY A 12 1.35 17.71 -2.40
N ILE A 13 1.75 17.64 -1.13
CA ILE A 13 1.14 16.75 -0.16
C ILE A 13 -0.32 17.17 0.02
N LEU A 14 -1.23 16.22 -0.21
CA LEU A 14 -2.64 16.40 0.08
C LEU A 14 -2.83 16.54 1.59
N ARG A 15 -3.51 17.61 2.00
CA ARG A 15 -3.80 17.90 3.42
C ARG A 15 -5.26 17.65 3.76
N SER A 16 -6.16 17.91 2.82
CA SER A 16 -7.58 17.71 3.05
C SER A 16 -8.33 17.46 1.74
N LEU A 17 -9.47 16.81 1.88
CA LEU A 17 -10.43 16.54 0.83
C LEU A 17 -11.83 16.81 1.40
N GLY A 18 -12.62 17.64 0.74
CA GLY A 18 -13.95 17.97 1.26
C GLY A 18 -14.73 18.93 0.40
N THR A 19 -15.94 19.27 0.85
CA THR A 19 -16.88 20.13 0.12
C THR A 19 -16.96 21.55 0.70
N VAL A 20 -16.30 21.78 1.83
CA VAL A 20 -16.25 23.06 2.55
C VAL A 20 -14.81 23.52 2.63
N LEU A 21 -14.58 24.80 2.33
CA LEU A 21 -13.26 25.42 2.33
C LEU A 21 -13.18 26.49 3.41
N ALA A 22 -11.97 26.70 3.93
CA ALA A 22 -11.67 27.84 4.77
C ALA A 22 -11.69 29.14 3.94
N ASP A 23 -12.17 30.23 4.54
CA ASP A 23 -12.15 31.57 3.96
C ASP A 23 -11.66 32.58 5.02
N PRO A 24 -10.47 33.20 4.85
CA PRO A 24 -9.55 33.00 3.73
C PRO A 24 -8.80 31.67 3.82
N MET A 25 -8.47 31.10 2.66
CA MET A 25 -7.57 29.94 2.60
C MET A 25 -6.15 30.37 2.96
N PRO A 26 -5.44 29.65 3.86
CA PRO A 26 -4.05 29.97 4.17
C PRO A 26 -3.15 29.91 2.92
N PRO A 27 -2.20 30.84 2.76
CA PRO A 27 -1.47 31.05 1.51
C PRO A 27 -0.53 29.89 1.14
N GLN A 28 -0.20 29.01 2.07
CA GLN A 28 0.61 27.80 1.81
C GLN A 28 -0.19 26.66 1.15
N PHE A 29 -1.51 26.81 1.02
CA PHE A 29 -2.38 25.81 0.46
C PHE A 29 -2.94 26.23 -0.89
N THR A 30 -3.00 25.27 -1.80
CA THR A 30 -3.71 25.40 -3.06
C THR A 30 -4.97 24.54 -3.02
N VAL A 31 -6.04 25.09 -3.56
CA VAL A 31 -7.33 24.42 -3.69
C VAL A 31 -7.57 24.10 -5.15
N ILE A 32 -7.98 22.87 -5.44
CA ILE A 32 -8.48 22.50 -6.76
C ILE A 32 -9.87 21.89 -6.64
N ASP A 33 -10.74 22.22 -7.58
CA ASP A 33 -12.02 21.55 -7.79
C ASP A 33 -11.76 20.20 -8.47
N ILE A 34 -12.24 19.12 -7.87
CA ILE A 34 -12.12 17.76 -8.39
C ILE A 34 -13.48 17.16 -8.81
N GLY A 35 -14.53 17.99 -8.79
CA GLY A 35 -15.90 17.62 -9.15
C GLY A 35 -16.53 16.73 -8.09
N THR A 36 -16.28 15.44 -8.13
CA THR A 36 -16.90 14.45 -7.24
C THR A 36 -15.88 13.85 -6.26
N SER A 37 -16.38 13.23 -5.20
CA SER A 37 -15.50 12.45 -4.32
C SER A 37 -14.71 11.42 -5.16
N PRO A 38 -13.39 11.33 -4.97
CA PRO A 38 -12.58 10.30 -5.62
C PRO A 38 -13.04 8.91 -5.14
N ALA A 39 -12.86 7.91 -6.00
CA ALA A 39 -13.18 6.53 -5.65
C ALA A 39 -12.14 5.95 -4.69
N ASP A 40 -12.55 5.02 -3.83
CA ASP A 40 -11.68 4.39 -2.81
C ASP A 40 -10.44 3.69 -3.40
N ASN A 41 -10.52 3.29 -4.67
CA ASN A 41 -9.43 2.65 -5.41
C ASN A 41 -8.48 3.67 -6.07
N THR A 42 -8.53 4.95 -5.72
CA THR A 42 -7.61 5.97 -6.20
C THR A 42 -6.64 6.42 -5.09
N MET A 43 -5.60 7.13 -5.48
CA MET A 43 -4.68 7.80 -4.57
C MET A 43 -4.28 9.16 -5.15
N TRP A 44 -3.90 10.08 -4.27
CA TRP A 44 -3.37 11.38 -4.68
C TRP A 44 -1.92 11.22 -5.16
N ASP A 45 -1.61 11.83 -6.31
CA ASP A 45 -0.26 11.98 -6.82
C ASP A 45 0.23 13.42 -6.61
N GLU A 46 1.25 13.57 -5.79
CA GLU A 46 1.85 14.86 -5.42
C GLU A 46 2.58 15.52 -6.59
N THR A 47 2.98 14.76 -7.61
CA THR A 47 3.69 15.30 -8.78
C THR A 47 2.71 15.92 -9.76
N THR A 48 1.65 15.18 -10.11
CA THR A 48 0.65 15.63 -11.09
C THR A 48 -0.48 16.43 -10.46
N ARG A 49 -0.62 16.43 -9.12
CA ARG A 49 -1.71 17.07 -8.36
C ARG A 49 -3.09 16.54 -8.79
N THR A 50 -3.17 15.24 -9.03
CA THR A 50 -4.40 14.57 -9.45
C THR A 50 -4.60 13.26 -8.70
N PHE A 51 -5.85 12.77 -8.70
CA PHE A 51 -6.13 11.41 -8.26
C PHE A 51 -5.86 10.43 -9.39
N ILE A 52 -4.96 9.49 -9.13
CA ILE A 52 -4.62 8.40 -10.05
C ILE A 52 -5.16 7.07 -9.52
N PRO A 53 -5.37 6.05 -10.37
CA PRO A 53 -5.67 4.71 -9.91
C PRO A 53 -4.61 4.24 -8.91
N ARG A 54 -5.05 3.72 -7.77
CA ARG A 54 -4.14 3.12 -6.80
C ARG A 54 -3.50 1.89 -7.48
N PRO A 55 -2.17 1.78 -7.48
CA PRO A 55 -1.51 0.60 -8.00
C PRO A 55 -2.08 -0.66 -7.35
N PRO A 56 -2.26 -1.76 -8.11
CA PRO A 56 -2.70 -3.01 -7.51
C PRO A 56 -1.72 -3.40 -6.40
N LYS A 57 -2.25 -3.80 -5.24
CA LYS A 57 -1.42 -4.38 -4.19
C LYS A 57 -0.86 -5.69 -4.72
N VAL A 58 0.42 -5.70 -5.09
CA VAL A 58 1.13 -6.93 -5.42
C VAL A 58 1.44 -7.62 -4.09
N PHE A 59 0.84 -8.79 -3.89
CA PHE A 59 1.02 -9.57 -2.68
C PHE A 59 2.12 -10.61 -2.89
N VAL A 60 3.17 -10.54 -2.07
CA VAL A 60 4.25 -11.52 -2.01
C VAL A 60 3.92 -12.53 -0.92
N ASP A 61 4.00 -13.82 -1.24
CA ASP A 61 3.96 -14.89 -0.25
C ASP A 61 5.25 -14.88 0.57
N ARG A 62 5.14 -14.67 1.88
CA ARG A 62 6.29 -14.65 2.79
C ARG A 62 7.05 -15.95 2.81
N LEU A 63 6.42 -17.10 2.58
CA LEU A 63 7.16 -18.36 2.46
C LEU A 63 8.05 -18.35 1.22
N GLU A 64 7.54 -17.84 0.10
CA GLU A 64 8.31 -17.75 -1.14
C GLU A 64 9.49 -16.78 -0.98
N ASP A 65 9.26 -15.65 -0.33
CA ASP A 65 10.30 -14.68 0.02
C ASP A 65 11.35 -15.30 0.97
N LEU A 66 10.90 -16.02 2.00
CA LEU A 66 11.75 -16.73 2.96
C LEU A 66 12.58 -17.82 2.25
N ARG A 67 12.00 -18.54 1.29
CA ARG A 67 12.70 -19.54 0.47
C ARG A 67 13.86 -18.95 -0.33
N ASN A 68 13.79 -17.67 -0.67
CA ASN A 68 14.85 -16.98 -1.38
C ASN A 68 15.94 -16.41 -0.46
N ARG A 69 15.74 -16.39 0.88
CA ARG A 69 16.77 -15.96 1.83
C ARG A 69 17.90 -16.98 1.94
N PRO A 70 19.19 -16.60 1.83
CA PRO A 70 20.30 -17.56 1.76
C PRO A 70 20.31 -18.62 2.87
N ALA A 71 20.15 -18.20 4.13
CA ALA A 71 20.17 -19.11 5.28
C ALA A 71 19.01 -20.12 5.25
N PHE A 72 17.81 -19.66 4.95
CA PHE A 72 16.64 -20.54 4.89
C PHE A 72 16.63 -21.40 3.63
N LYS A 73 17.10 -20.89 2.49
CA LYS A 73 17.24 -21.62 1.23
C LYS A 73 18.11 -22.86 1.38
N GLN A 74 19.21 -22.77 2.14
CA GLN A 74 20.09 -23.90 2.43
C GLN A 74 19.32 -25.02 3.15
N VAL A 75 18.61 -24.68 4.24
CA VAL A 75 17.79 -25.63 5.01
C VAL A 75 16.64 -26.18 4.16
N TRP A 76 15.94 -25.33 3.41
CA TRP A 76 14.82 -25.73 2.56
C TRP A 76 15.22 -26.78 1.53
N ASN A 77 16.43 -26.65 0.97
CA ASN A 77 16.95 -27.58 -0.02
C ASN A 77 17.29 -28.96 0.55
N THR A 78 17.57 -29.09 1.85
CA THR A 78 17.81 -30.40 2.49
C THR A 78 16.52 -31.16 2.75
N LEU A 79 15.37 -30.48 2.75
CA LEU A 79 14.07 -31.11 2.98
C LEU A 79 13.60 -31.87 1.73
N ASN A 80 12.98 -33.03 1.95
CA ASN A 80 12.25 -33.74 0.91
C ASN A 80 10.88 -33.09 0.64
N GLN A 81 10.17 -33.57 -0.39
CA GLN A 81 8.90 -32.98 -0.80
C GLN A 81 7.85 -32.99 0.33
N ASN A 82 7.68 -34.12 1.03
CA ASN A 82 6.71 -34.24 2.12
C ASN A 82 7.02 -33.27 3.27
N GLN A 83 8.29 -33.09 3.61
CA GLN A 83 8.73 -32.15 4.65
C GLN A 83 8.48 -30.69 4.24
N ARG A 84 8.72 -30.34 2.97
CA ARG A 84 8.43 -29.01 2.44
C ARG A 84 6.94 -28.70 2.49
N ASP A 85 6.10 -29.68 2.15
CA ASP A 85 4.64 -29.52 2.19
C ASP A 85 4.14 -29.39 3.64
N ALA A 86 4.67 -30.17 4.58
CA ALA A 86 4.36 -30.04 6.01
C ALA A 86 4.77 -28.65 6.55
N MET A 87 5.96 -28.16 6.21
CA MET A 87 6.43 -26.84 6.65
C MET A 87 5.61 -25.70 6.02
N ARG A 88 5.18 -25.84 4.76
CA ARG A 88 4.25 -24.90 4.12
C ARG A 88 2.92 -24.85 4.87
N GLN A 89 2.33 -26.00 5.20
CA GLN A 89 1.06 -26.04 5.95
C GLN A 89 1.20 -25.43 7.34
N ALA A 90 2.29 -25.72 8.06
CA ALA A 90 2.57 -25.11 9.35
C ALA A 90 2.69 -23.57 9.26
N LEU A 91 3.39 -23.04 8.25
CA LEU A 91 3.51 -21.60 8.03
C LEU A 91 2.19 -20.94 7.64
N ILE A 92 1.38 -21.60 6.79
CA ILE A 92 0.03 -21.12 6.46
C ILE A 92 -0.82 -21.03 7.72
N TRP A 93 -0.75 -22.03 8.60
CA TRP A 93 -1.48 -22.06 9.85
C TRP A 93 -1.02 -20.96 10.83
N ILE A 94 0.29 -20.80 11.02
CA ILE A 94 0.86 -19.79 11.93
C ILE A 94 0.59 -18.37 11.44
N LEU A 95 0.83 -18.10 10.15
CA LEU A 95 0.77 -16.74 9.61
C LEU A 95 -0.66 -16.35 9.20
N GLY A 96 -1.51 -17.32 8.85
CA GLY A 96 -2.87 -17.06 8.40
C GLY A 96 -2.94 -15.98 7.32
N LYS A 97 -3.64 -14.88 7.61
CA LYS A 97 -3.79 -13.73 6.72
C LYS A 97 -2.48 -12.93 6.53
N ALA A 98 -1.58 -12.97 7.51
CA ALA A 98 -0.27 -12.30 7.44
C ALA A 98 0.73 -13.01 6.53
N ARG A 99 0.37 -14.18 5.95
CA ARG A 99 1.19 -14.89 4.94
C ARG A 99 1.57 -14.00 3.77
N PHE A 100 0.70 -13.07 3.40
CA PHE A 100 0.93 -12.17 2.27
C PHE A 100 1.39 -10.81 2.78
N ARG A 101 2.37 -10.22 2.10
CA ARG A 101 2.78 -8.82 2.32
C ARG A 101 2.73 -8.04 1.01
N PRO A 102 2.51 -6.72 1.03
CA PRO A 102 2.72 -5.89 -0.15
C PRO A 102 4.18 -5.95 -0.61
N GLU A 103 4.39 -5.99 -1.92
CA GLU A 103 5.69 -5.75 -2.52
C GLU A 103 6.22 -4.37 -2.10
N GLY A 104 7.50 -4.28 -1.72
CA GLY A 104 8.11 -3.03 -1.22
C GLY A 104 7.94 -2.72 0.28
N GLN A 105 7.07 -3.41 1.03
CA GLN A 105 6.99 -3.26 2.49
C GLN A 105 7.67 -4.43 3.22
N SER A 106 8.55 -4.11 4.17
CA SER A 106 9.22 -5.09 5.04
C SER A 106 8.35 -5.57 6.21
N GLU A 107 7.32 -4.81 6.58
CA GLU A 107 6.47 -5.08 7.74
C GLU A 107 5.05 -5.52 7.33
N PRO A 108 4.32 -6.26 8.20
CA PRO A 108 2.92 -6.62 7.95
C PRO A 108 2.01 -5.40 7.89
N ILE A 109 0.98 -5.47 7.04
CA ILE A 109 -0.20 -4.62 7.22
C ILE A 109 -0.98 -5.22 8.40
N GLU A 110 -1.21 -4.40 9.43
CA GLU A 110 -2.13 -4.70 10.54
C GLU A 110 -3.60 -4.79 10.08
#